data_AF-A0A7N2LVB0-F1
#
_entry.id   AF-A0A7N2LVB0-F1
#
_cell.length_a   1.000
_cell.length_b   1.000
_cell.length_c   1.000
_cell.angle_alpha   90.00
_cell.angle_beta   90.00
_cell.angle_gamma   90.00
#
_symmetry.space_group_name_H-M   'P 1'
#
loop_
_entity.id
_entity.type
_entity.pdbx_description
1 polymer ?
#
loop_
_entity_poly.entity_id
_entity_poly.type
_entity_poly.pdbx_seq_one_letter_code
_entity_poly.pdbx_strand_id
1 'polypeptide(L)'
;MIFKAKVPLFLFLSFLFLASVPFTLSHKSENSRYEQESCVDKCQMHYVDLDQYVQCLLKCQMGQREGGRDVDEDSTENPRRRDPERQRQVEFQQCLQPCKEEGDQRVPLECLQRCVEQQQQQGRGMGQEENPHRESRGSEEMHSQRNNPYYFHSQRLQSHFKSEHGHTRSLERFTEKSDLLRGIENYRFTVFEANPNTFVLPHHIDAEAVLVVVNGKAIIKVVQKNRIESFNLECTDAFRLPAGTTVYIINRDNNERLEIVKLIQPVNNPGQFRGYYVAGAQNSESYLRAFSNEINSRGFSKCIDQLQNFFRQQKDNDGHIVKASQEKIMALSQHAMSSSRRGRSSGGPMSLQRQRPLYSNQFGRFFEASPEEHRQLKDMDVLVDYAEIKRGAMIVPHYNSRATVIVYVADGTGSFEMACPHLSTQGQEYENRREQEEEESGGQYDRVTARLSRGDTFIIPAGHPVAVIASQNEDLRLIGFGVNAENNQRNFLAGQDNIINQLEREAKELAFNMPADEIDQLFRTNPTESYFMPIDKQSDERRQGRDQLLTSILDFAAIF
;
A
#
# COMPACT_ATOMS: atom_id res chain seq x y z
N MET A 1 -22.70 71.72 -27.08
CA MET A 1 -23.21 71.09 -28.31
C MET A 1 -23.68 69.70 -27.98
N ILE A 2 -24.97 69.46 -28.17
CA ILE A 2 -25.63 68.17 -27.97
C ILE A 2 -25.43 67.37 -29.26
N PHE A 3 -24.77 66.22 -29.19
CA PHE A 3 -24.90 65.19 -30.22
C PHE A 3 -25.34 63.88 -29.55
N LYS A 4 -26.60 63.54 -29.80
CA LYS A 4 -27.20 62.23 -29.58
C LYS A 4 -26.58 61.25 -30.58
N ALA A 5 -26.01 60.16 -30.09
CA ALA A 5 -25.81 58.95 -30.88
C ALA A 5 -26.50 57.79 -30.17
N LYS A 6 -27.63 57.35 -30.75
CA LYS A 6 -28.31 56.11 -30.41
C LYS A 6 -27.48 54.96 -30.98
N VAL A 7 -26.93 54.11 -30.11
CA VAL A 7 -26.37 52.81 -30.49
C VAL A 7 -27.44 51.75 -30.21
N PRO A 8 -27.65 50.77 -31.10
CA PRO A 8 -28.84 49.92 -31.06
C PRO A 8 -28.74 48.87 -29.95
N LEU A 9 -29.86 48.70 -29.25
CA LEU A 9 -30.15 47.72 -28.20
C LEU A 9 -30.24 46.27 -28.74
N PHE A 10 -29.27 45.86 -29.57
CA PHE A 10 -29.23 44.53 -30.21
C PHE A 10 -27.87 43.82 -30.09
N LEU A 11 -26.90 44.39 -29.37
CA LEU A 11 -25.61 43.74 -29.07
C LEU A 11 -25.39 43.42 -27.58
N PHE A 12 -26.42 43.57 -26.74
CA PHE A 12 -26.40 43.11 -25.34
C PHE A 12 -27.24 41.85 -25.09
N LEU A 13 -27.87 41.29 -26.13
CA LEU A 13 -28.66 40.06 -26.05
C LEU A 13 -28.00 38.84 -26.71
N SER A 14 -26.80 38.99 -27.30
CA SER A 14 -26.02 37.86 -27.83
C SER A 14 -24.93 37.36 -26.86
N PHE A 15 -24.61 38.08 -25.79
CA PHE A 15 -23.61 37.66 -24.78
C PHE A 15 -24.21 36.99 -23.53
N LEU A 16 -25.54 36.87 -23.44
CA LEU A 16 -26.24 36.20 -22.35
C LEU A 16 -26.78 34.81 -22.72
N PHE A 17 -26.46 34.27 -23.91
CA PHE A 17 -26.92 32.96 -24.37
C PHE A 17 -25.81 31.92 -24.62
N LEU A 18 -24.54 32.22 -24.29
CA LEU A 18 -23.43 31.26 -24.31
C LEU A 18 -22.85 30.97 -22.91
N ALA A 19 -23.57 31.34 -21.86
CA ALA A 19 -23.20 31.09 -20.47
C ALA A 19 -24.25 30.25 -19.71
N SER A 20 -24.94 29.34 -20.41
CA SER A 20 -25.88 28.40 -19.80
C SER A 20 -25.95 27.09 -20.57
N VAL A 21 -24.83 26.36 -20.60
CA VAL A 21 -24.89 24.89 -20.71
C VAL A 21 -24.44 24.38 -19.34
N PRO A 22 -25.36 23.82 -18.53
CA PRO A 22 -25.00 23.34 -17.21
C PRO A 22 -23.98 22.21 -17.29
N PHE A 23 -22.92 22.38 -16.50
CA PHE A 23 -22.18 21.30 -15.83
C PHE A 23 -23.19 20.36 -15.12
N THR A 24 -23.77 19.38 -15.82
CA THR A 24 -24.66 18.38 -15.20
C THR A 24 -24.35 16.94 -15.58
N LEU A 25 -23.21 16.68 -16.24
CA LEU A 25 -22.77 15.30 -16.53
C LEU A 25 -21.79 14.71 -15.51
N SER A 26 -21.04 15.54 -14.77
CA SER A 26 -20.14 15.03 -13.71
C SER A 26 -20.81 14.89 -12.34
N HIS A 27 -21.80 15.73 -12.01
CA HIS A 27 -22.51 15.67 -10.73
C HIS A 27 -23.61 14.60 -10.70
N LYS A 28 -24.05 14.11 -11.87
CA LYS A 28 -25.08 13.08 -11.97
C LYS A 28 -24.53 11.67 -11.69
N SER A 29 -23.25 11.41 -11.95
CA SER A 29 -22.67 10.08 -11.70
C SER A 29 -22.35 9.83 -10.22
N GLU A 30 -21.89 10.84 -9.48
CA GLU A 30 -21.66 10.72 -8.02
C GLU A 30 -22.99 10.60 -7.26
N ASN A 31 -24.01 11.39 -7.63
CA ASN A 31 -25.31 11.33 -6.98
C ASN A 31 -26.06 10.03 -7.30
N SER A 32 -25.94 9.51 -8.53
CA SER A 32 -26.50 8.21 -8.93
C SER A 32 -25.86 7.04 -8.18
N ARG A 33 -24.56 7.12 -7.83
CA ARG A 33 -23.87 6.07 -7.09
C ARG A 33 -24.35 6.01 -5.64
N TYR A 34 -24.50 7.17 -5.01
CA TYR A 34 -25.01 7.30 -3.65
C TYR A 34 -26.50 6.89 -3.54
N GLU A 35 -27.31 7.22 -4.54
CA GLU A 35 -28.71 6.79 -4.62
C GLU A 35 -28.87 5.28 -4.85
N GLN A 36 -27.97 4.67 -5.63
CA GLN A 36 -27.99 3.25 -5.92
C GLN A 36 -27.51 2.40 -4.73
N GLU A 37 -26.44 2.81 -4.05
CA GLU A 37 -26.00 2.21 -2.77
C GLU A 37 -27.10 2.34 -1.71
N SER A 38 -27.75 3.51 -1.60
CA SER A 38 -28.90 3.70 -0.69
C SER A 38 -30.13 2.83 -1.03
N CYS A 39 -30.37 2.53 -2.31
CA CYS A 39 -31.47 1.64 -2.74
C CYS A 39 -31.19 0.18 -2.34
N VAL A 40 -29.97 -0.29 -2.59
CA VAL A 40 -29.54 -1.66 -2.23
C VAL A 40 -29.55 -1.86 -0.71
N ASP A 41 -29.10 -0.87 0.06
CA ASP A 41 -29.15 -0.90 1.53
C ASP A 41 -30.60 -0.96 2.05
N LYS A 42 -31.55 -0.30 1.39
CA LYS A 42 -32.98 -0.37 1.73
C LYS A 42 -33.57 -1.75 1.45
N CYS A 43 -33.10 -2.48 0.43
CA CYS A 43 -33.54 -3.85 0.20
C CYS A 43 -33.07 -4.80 1.33
N GLN A 44 -31.93 -4.54 1.98
CA GLN A 44 -31.42 -5.35 3.10
C GLN A 44 -32.26 -5.24 4.38
N MET A 45 -33.01 -4.14 4.55
CA MET A 45 -33.67 -3.80 5.82
C MET A 45 -35.09 -4.36 5.98
N HIS A 46 -35.74 -4.88 4.91
CA HIS A 46 -37.20 -5.06 4.93
C HIS A 46 -37.76 -6.43 4.50
N TYR A 47 -36.97 -7.38 3.97
CA TYR A 47 -37.53 -8.60 3.38
C TYR A 47 -37.07 -9.89 4.05
N VAL A 48 -38.02 -10.76 4.40
CA VAL A 48 -37.80 -12.08 5.00
C VAL A 48 -37.80 -13.20 3.93
N ASP A 49 -38.24 -12.87 2.71
CA ASP A 49 -38.33 -13.79 1.56
C ASP A 49 -37.29 -13.43 0.48
N LEU A 50 -36.55 -14.45 0.03
CA LEU A 50 -35.43 -14.32 -0.91
C LEU A 50 -35.89 -13.87 -2.29
N ASP A 51 -37.05 -14.33 -2.75
CA ASP A 51 -37.55 -13.96 -4.09
C ASP A 51 -37.93 -12.48 -4.13
N GLN A 52 -38.48 -11.95 -3.03
CA GLN A 52 -38.78 -10.52 -2.88
C GLN A 52 -37.51 -9.67 -2.79
N TYR A 53 -36.46 -10.15 -2.12
CA TYR A 53 -35.16 -9.46 -2.05
C TYR A 53 -34.50 -9.37 -3.43
N VAL A 54 -34.50 -10.46 -4.21
CA VAL A 54 -33.96 -10.47 -5.57
C VAL A 54 -34.74 -9.53 -6.50
N GLN A 55 -36.08 -9.50 -6.39
CA GLN A 55 -36.92 -8.56 -7.14
C GLN A 55 -36.67 -7.10 -6.75
N CYS A 56 -36.40 -6.81 -5.47
CA CYS A 56 -36.02 -5.48 -5.00
C CYS A 56 -34.70 -5.00 -5.62
N LEU A 57 -33.69 -5.87 -5.64
CA LEU A 57 -32.37 -5.56 -6.23
C LEU A 57 -32.47 -5.30 -7.74
N LEU A 58 -33.28 -6.11 -8.45
CA LEU A 58 -33.55 -5.89 -9.88
C LEU A 58 -34.24 -4.53 -10.12
N LYS A 59 -35.20 -4.14 -9.29
CA LYS A 59 -35.85 -2.82 -9.39
C LYS A 59 -34.89 -1.67 -9.10
N CYS A 60 -34.00 -1.81 -8.12
CA CYS A 60 -32.96 -0.82 -7.82
C CYS A 60 -31.98 -0.61 -8.99
N GLN A 61 -31.69 -1.66 -9.76
CA GLN A 61 -30.87 -1.55 -10.97
C GLN A 61 -31.62 -0.92 -12.16
N MET A 62 -32.93 -1.16 -12.30
CA MET A 62 -33.72 -0.69 -13.44
C MET A 62 -34.27 0.75 -13.28
N GLY A 63 -34.06 1.40 -12.13
CA GLY A 63 -34.51 2.79 -11.91
C GLY A 63 -36.03 2.99 -11.92
N GLN A 64 -36.83 1.93 -11.86
CA GLN A 64 -38.30 2.03 -11.82
C GLN A 64 -38.76 2.49 -10.44
N ARG A 65 -39.13 3.77 -10.34
CA ARG A 65 -39.90 4.28 -9.19
C ARG A 65 -41.28 3.61 -9.19
N GLU A 66 -41.76 3.23 -8.01
CA GLU A 66 -43.16 2.85 -7.80
C GLU A 66 -44.06 4.02 -8.22
N GLY A 67 -44.69 3.88 -9.38
CA GLY A 67 -45.59 4.85 -9.96
C GLY A 67 -46.18 4.26 -11.22
N GLY A 68 -47.34 3.60 -11.07
CA GLY A 68 -48.00 2.86 -12.13
C GLY A 68 -48.24 3.69 -13.40
N ARG A 69 -48.07 3.02 -14.54
CA ARG A 69 -48.81 3.29 -15.77
C ARG A 69 -48.72 2.06 -16.66
N ASP A 70 -49.89 1.69 -17.17
CA ASP A 70 -50.20 0.45 -17.87
C ASP A 70 -49.31 0.19 -19.09
N VAL A 71 -49.04 -1.10 -19.32
CA VAL A 71 -48.34 -1.61 -20.50
C VAL A 71 -49.33 -1.62 -21.65
N ASP A 72 -49.16 -0.73 -22.62
CA ASP A 72 -49.81 -0.86 -23.92
C ASP A 72 -49.12 -2.00 -24.71
N GLU A 73 -49.88 -3.07 -24.93
CA GLU A 73 -49.60 -4.11 -25.92
C GLU A 73 -49.80 -3.55 -27.33
N ASP A 74 -48.74 -3.07 -27.99
CA ASP A 74 -48.51 -3.33 -29.42
C ASP A 74 -47.15 -2.81 -29.87
N SER A 75 -46.25 -3.72 -30.29
CA SER A 75 -45.31 -3.48 -31.39
C SER A 75 -44.47 -4.73 -31.63
N THR A 76 -44.76 -5.36 -32.75
CA THR A 76 -44.02 -6.48 -33.33
C THR A 76 -42.76 -5.95 -34.01
N GLU A 77 -41.56 -6.13 -33.43
CA GLU A 77 -40.30 -5.87 -34.15
C GLU A 77 -39.11 -6.79 -33.77
N ASN A 78 -38.72 -7.61 -34.76
CA ASN A 78 -37.37 -8.09 -35.12
C ASN A 78 -36.44 -8.81 -34.09
N PRO A 79 -36.18 -10.14 -34.21
CA PRO A 79 -35.44 -10.92 -33.21
C PRO A 79 -33.89 -10.86 -33.28
N ARG A 80 -33.27 -9.82 -33.84
CA ARG A 80 -31.80 -9.76 -34.04
C ARG A 80 -31.09 -8.50 -33.53
N ARG A 81 -31.62 -7.84 -32.50
CA ARG A 81 -30.82 -6.98 -31.61
C ARG A 81 -30.90 -7.57 -30.21
N ARG A 82 -29.78 -8.12 -29.71
CA ARG A 82 -29.69 -8.51 -28.30
C ARG A 82 -29.65 -7.23 -27.49
N ASP A 83 -30.77 -6.94 -26.84
CA ASP A 83 -30.89 -5.87 -25.88
C ASP A 83 -29.86 -6.09 -24.74
N PRO A 84 -28.86 -5.20 -24.57
CA PRO A 84 -27.82 -5.33 -23.54
C PRO A 84 -28.37 -5.43 -22.11
N GLU A 85 -29.59 -4.93 -21.89
CA GLU A 85 -30.28 -5.04 -20.59
C GLU A 85 -30.83 -6.45 -20.35
N ARG A 86 -31.45 -7.07 -21.35
CA ARG A 86 -31.89 -8.47 -21.26
C ARG A 86 -30.72 -9.44 -21.11
N GLN A 87 -29.59 -9.17 -21.77
CA GLN A 87 -28.41 -10.01 -21.64
C GLN A 87 -27.81 -9.94 -20.22
N ARG A 88 -27.75 -8.74 -19.63
CA ARG A 88 -27.34 -8.56 -18.23
C ARG A 88 -28.30 -9.22 -17.24
N GLN A 89 -29.60 -9.22 -17.51
CA GLN A 89 -30.56 -9.96 -16.68
C GLN A 89 -30.32 -11.47 -16.74
N VAL A 90 -30.09 -12.03 -17.92
CA VAL A 90 -29.81 -13.46 -18.08
C VAL A 90 -28.50 -13.87 -17.41
N GLU A 91 -27.44 -13.06 -17.53
CA GLU A 91 -26.14 -13.31 -16.89
C GLU A 91 -26.24 -13.23 -15.36
N PHE A 92 -26.99 -12.26 -14.82
CA PHE A 92 -27.23 -12.16 -13.38
C PHE A 92 -28.03 -13.37 -12.87
N GLN A 93 -29.05 -13.79 -13.61
CA GLN A 93 -29.89 -14.94 -13.25
C GLN A 93 -29.11 -16.27 -13.31
N GLN A 94 -28.17 -16.41 -14.24
CA GLN A 94 -27.22 -17.53 -14.29
C GLN A 94 -26.24 -17.52 -13.11
N CYS A 95 -25.77 -16.34 -12.66
CA CYS A 95 -24.91 -16.23 -11.48
C CYS A 95 -25.65 -16.66 -10.19
N LEU A 96 -26.95 -16.42 -10.12
CA LEU A 96 -27.78 -16.76 -8.97
C LEU A 96 -28.18 -18.25 -8.91
N GLN A 97 -28.09 -18.98 -10.02
CA GLN A 97 -28.52 -20.38 -10.12
C GLN A 97 -27.77 -21.30 -9.13
N PRO A 98 -26.42 -21.26 -9.05
CA PRO A 98 -25.66 -22.04 -8.08
C PRO A 98 -25.99 -21.66 -6.63
N CYS A 99 -26.33 -20.40 -6.36
CA CYS A 99 -26.69 -19.95 -5.01
C CYS A 99 -28.05 -20.53 -4.54
N LYS A 100 -28.90 -21.02 -5.46
CA LYS A 100 -30.21 -21.63 -5.13
C LYS A 100 -30.15 -23.15 -4.95
N GLU A 101 -29.10 -23.82 -5.43
CA GLU A 101 -28.98 -25.29 -5.42
C GLU A 101 -28.27 -25.85 -4.16
N GLU A 102 -27.62 -25.01 -3.36
CA GLU A 102 -27.14 -25.37 -2.02
C GLU A 102 -28.29 -25.33 -1.01
N GLY A 103 -29.01 -26.43 -0.89
CA GLY A 103 -30.15 -26.57 0.02
C GLY A 103 -29.74 -26.61 1.50
N ASP A 104 -30.01 -25.53 2.23
CA ASP A 104 -30.73 -25.54 3.51
C ASP A 104 -31.22 -24.12 3.85
N GLN A 105 -32.47 -23.79 3.49
CA GLN A 105 -33.33 -22.65 3.86
C GLN A 105 -32.78 -21.21 4.02
N ARG A 106 -31.50 -20.94 3.78
CA ARG A 106 -30.90 -19.59 3.73
C ARG A 106 -29.77 -19.60 2.71
N VAL A 107 -30.00 -18.96 1.57
CA VAL A 107 -28.95 -18.69 0.60
C VAL A 107 -27.88 -17.81 1.27
N PRO A 108 -26.57 -18.15 1.18
CA PRO A 108 -25.53 -17.37 1.82
C PRO A 108 -25.52 -15.95 1.25
N LEU A 109 -25.68 -14.94 2.12
CA LEU A 109 -25.65 -13.51 1.75
C LEU A 109 -24.39 -13.16 0.94
N GLU A 110 -23.29 -13.85 1.25
CA GLU A 110 -21.98 -13.75 0.59
C GLU A 110 -22.01 -14.19 -0.89
N CYS A 111 -22.81 -15.22 -1.24
CA CYS A 111 -22.95 -15.68 -2.63
C CYS A 111 -23.65 -14.62 -3.48
N LEU A 112 -24.71 -14.03 -2.93
CA LEU A 112 -25.48 -12.98 -3.60
C LEU A 112 -24.64 -11.71 -3.78
N GLN A 113 -23.89 -11.33 -2.75
CA GLN A 113 -23.02 -10.16 -2.75
C GLN A 113 -21.91 -10.30 -3.81
N ARG A 114 -21.34 -11.49 -3.96
CA ARG A 114 -20.36 -11.80 -5.01
C ARG A 114 -20.92 -11.62 -6.42
N CYS A 115 -22.16 -12.05 -6.68
CA CYS A 115 -22.80 -11.85 -7.99
C CYS A 115 -23.06 -10.36 -8.29
N VAL A 116 -23.45 -9.58 -7.28
CA VAL A 116 -23.65 -8.12 -7.42
C VAL A 116 -22.33 -7.42 -7.72
N GLU A 117 -21.25 -7.77 -7.01
CA GLU A 117 -19.92 -7.18 -7.21
C GLU A 117 -19.34 -7.51 -8.60
N GLN A 118 -19.54 -8.73 -9.09
CA GLN A 118 -19.09 -9.12 -10.43
C GLN A 118 -19.78 -8.29 -11.53
N GLN A 119 -21.08 -8.02 -11.40
CA GLN A 119 -21.78 -7.17 -12.36
C GLN A 119 -21.38 -5.70 -12.27
N GLN A 120 -21.13 -5.17 -11.08
CA GLN A 120 -20.64 -3.80 -10.91
C GLN A 120 -19.25 -3.61 -11.52
N GLN A 121 -18.42 -4.65 -11.59
CA GLN A 121 -17.12 -4.60 -12.26
C GLN A 121 -17.26 -4.67 -13.79
N GLN A 122 -18.20 -5.45 -14.32
CA GLN A 122 -18.47 -5.53 -15.76
C GLN A 122 -19.16 -4.27 -16.32
N GLY A 123 -19.99 -3.59 -15.53
CA GLY A 123 -20.64 -2.33 -15.92
C GLY A 123 -19.71 -1.11 -16.04
N ARG A 124 -18.45 -1.21 -15.57
CA ARG A 124 -17.43 -0.14 -15.72
C ARG A 124 -16.77 -0.11 -17.09
N GLY A 125 -17.07 -1.08 -17.97
CA GLY A 125 -16.43 -1.25 -19.28
C GLY A 125 -17.20 -0.69 -20.49
N MET A 126 -18.41 -0.13 -20.33
CA MET A 126 -19.16 0.41 -21.48
C MET A 126 -19.77 1.76 -21.15
N GLY A 127 -19.10 2.83 -21.57
CA GLY A 127 -19.63 4.18 -21.43
C GLY A 127 -18.71 5.31 -21.85
N GLN A 128 -17.75 5.09 -22.75
CA GLN A 128 -17.09 6.17 -23.51
C GLN A 128 -16.77 5.60 -24.89
N GLU A 129 -17.49 6.09 -25.91
CA GLU A 129 -17.22 5.75 -27.30
C GLU A 129 -15.75 6.04 -27.64
N GLU A 130 -15.18 5.05 -28.31
CA GLU A 130 -13.76 4.75 -28.39
C GLU A 130 -12.99 5.69 -29.31
N ASN A 131 -11.79 6.06 -28.87
CA ASN A 131 -10.69 6.45 -29.77
C ASN A 131 -9.75 5.22 -29.85
N PRO A 132 -9.60 4.53 -30.99
CA PRO A 132 -9.00 3.18 -31.08
C PRO A 132 -7.51 3.04 -30.72
N HIS A 133 -6.85 4.09 -30.27
CA HIS A 133 -5.40 4.10 -30.03
C HIS A 133 -4.99 3.92 -28.56
N ARG A 134 -5.93 3.79 -27.61
CA ARG A 134 -5.61 3.71 -26.17
C ARG A 134 -5.61 2.30 -25.58
N GLU A 135 -6.32 1.33 -26.18
CA GLU A 135 -6.44 -0.03 -25.63
C GLU A 135 -5.16 -0.87 -25.75
N SER A 136 -4.33 -0.63 -26.77
CA SER A 136 -3.06 -1.35 -26.93
C SER A 136 -2.04 -1.01 -25.84
N ARG A 137 -2.08 0.20 -25.27
CA ARG A 137 -1.13 0.62 -24.21
C ARG A 137 -1.51 0.10 -22.82
N GLY A 138 -2.80 0.02 -22.50
CA GLY A 138 -3.26 -0.43 -21.18
C GLY A 138 -3.00 -1.93 -20.92
N SER A 139 -3.13 -2.76 -21.95
CA SER A 139 -2.82 -4.19 -21.88
C SER A 139 -1.31 -4.45 -21.81
N GLU A 140 -0.51 -3.75 -22.62
CA GLU A 140 0.96 -3.80 -22.59
C GLU A 140 1.55 -3.32 -21.26
N GLU A 141 1.04 -2.22 -20.69
CA GLU A 141 1.47 -1.72 -19.37
C GLU A 141 1.19 -2.72 -18.25
N MET A 142 0.01 -3.37 -18.27
CA MET A 142 -0.35 -4.36 -17.25
C MET A 142 0.44 -5.66 -17.40
N HIS A 143 0.78 -6.07 -18.63
CA HIS A 143 1.67 -7.20 -18.90
C HIS A 143 3.12 -6.90 -18.50
N SER A 144 3.63 -5.72 -18.81
CA SER A 144 4.98 -5.27 -18.41
C SER A 144 5.14 -5.26 -16.89
N GLN A 145 4.13 -4.76 -16.17
CA GLN A 145 4.15 -4.72 -14.70
C GLN A 145 4.15 -6.12 -14.05
N ARG A 146 3.51 -7.12 -14.67
CA ARG A 146 3.55 -8.52 -14.18
C ARG A 146 4.94 -9.15 -14.33
N ASN A 147 5.65 -8.79 -15.39
CA ASN A 147 6.98 -9.30 -15.73
C ASN A 147 8.11 -8.53 -15.04
N ASN A 148 7.84 -7.36 -14.45
CA ASN A 148 8.81 -6.61 -13.68
C ASN A 148 9.29 -7.44 -12.46
N PRO A 149 10.58 -7.81 -12.37
CA PRO A 149 11.10 -8.65 -11.28
C PRO A 149 11.22 -7.89 -9.96
N TYR A 150 11.25 -6.55 -10.01
CA TYR A 150 11.39 -5.69 -8.85
C TYR A 150 10.05 -5.25 -8.24
N TYR A 151 8.93 -5.69 -8.81
CA TYR A 151 7.58 -5.31 -8.37
C TYR A 151 6.77 -6.50 -7.85
N PHE A 152 6.16 -6.31 -6.69
CA PHE A 152 5.35 -7.28 -5.97
C PHE A 152 3.98 -6.67 -5.66
N HIS A 153 2.96 -7.11 -6.39
CA HIS A 153 1.58 -6.70 -6.15
C HIS A 153 1.09 -7.25 -4.80
N SER A 154 0.34 -6.46 -4.04
CA SER A 154 -0.23 -6.81 -2.73
C SER A 154 -0.94 -8.17 -2.69
N GLN A 155 -1.66 -8.54 -3.74
CA GLN A 155 -2.34 -9.84 -3.89
C GLN A 155 -1.40 -11.07 -3.91
N ARG A 156 -0.08 -10.89 -4.13
CA ARG A 156 0.92 -11.97 -4.07
C ARG A 156 1.33 -12.34 -2.64
N LEU A 157 0.94 -11.54 -1.64
CA LEU A 157 1.20 -11.84 -0.24
C LEU A 157 0.50 -13.14 0.17
N GLN A 158 1.28 -14.16 0.51
CA GLN A 158 0.78 -15.47 0.93
C GLN A 158 0.56 -15.51 2.43
N SER A 159 -0.60 -15.96 2.87
CA SER A 159 -0.92 -16.10 4.29
C SER A 159 -0.18 -17.29 4.90
N HIS A 160 0.63 -17.05 5.94
CA HIS A 160 1.24 -18.11 6.73
C HIS A 160 0.43 -18.41 8.00
N PHE A 161 -0.34 -17.43 8.46
CA PHE A 161 -1.15 -17.52 9.65
C PHE A 161 -2.41 -16.67 9.47
N LYS A 162 -3.59 -17.24 9.73
CA LYS A 162 -4.89 -16.57 9.66
C LYS A 162 -5.76 -16.99 10.84
N SER A 163 -6.45 -16.02 11.44
CA SER A 163 -7.59 -16.22 12.34
C SER A 163 -8.74 -15.29 11.96
N GLU A 164 -9.88 -15.41 12.64
CA GLU A 164 -10.98 -14.43 12.55
C GLU A 164 -10.52 -13.00 12.90
N HIS A 165 -9.50 -12.86 13.75
CA HIS A 165 -9.10 -11.57 14.32
C HIS A 165 -7.87 -10.93 13.67
N GLY A 166 -7.28 -11.56 12.66
CA GLY A 166 -6.15 -11.00 11.94
C GLY A 166 -5.40 -12.05 11.11
N HIS A 167 -4.33 -11.61 10.46
CA HIS A 167 -3.49 -12.50 9.68
C HIS A 167 -2.06 -11.98 9.52
N THR A 168 -1.16 -12.88 9.18
CA THR A 168 0.21 -12.58 8.79
C THR A 168 0.47 -13.12 7.39
N ARG A 169 0.83 -12.23 6.47
CA ARG A 169 1.11 -12.56 5.08
C ARG A 169 2.55 -12.20 4.73
N SER A 170 3.24 -13.03 3.97
CA SER A 170 4.60 -12.71 3.50
C SER A 170 4.68 -12.76 1.99
N LEU A 171 5.63 -12.03 1.44
CA LEU A 171 6.00 -12.20 0.04
C LEU A 171 6.61 -13.57 -0.19
N GLU A 172 6.49 -14.07 -1.41
CA GLU A 172 7.32 -15.16 -1.94
C GLU A 172 8.82 -14.84 -1.72
N ARG A 173 9.69 -15.86 -1.72
CA ARG A 173 11.12 -15.58 -1.59
C ARG A 173 11.55 -14.70 -2.77
N PHE A 174 12.41 -13.72 -2.54
CA PHE A 174 12.79 -12.80 -3.61
C PHE A 174 13.43 -13.53 -4.80
N THR A 175 14.18 -14.61 -4.54
CA THR A 175 14.75 -15.49 -5.56
C THR A 175 13.74 -16.36 -6.29
N GLU A 176 12.54 -16.59 -5.75
CA GLU A 176 11.44 -17.24 -6.50
C GLU A 176 10.87 -16.32 -7.58
N LYS A 177 10.97 -14.99 -7.38
CA LYS A 177 10.55 -13.98 -8.36
C LYS A 177 11.61 -13.75 -9.43
N SER A 178 12.89 -13.67 -9.06
CA SER A 178 14.02 -13.48 -9.98
C SER A 178 15.38 -13.72 -9.32
N ASP A 179 16.32 -14.32 -10.05
CA ASP A 179 17.72 -14.48 -9.63
C ASP A 179 18.46 -13.15 -9.45
N LEU A 180 17.96 -12.06 -10.05
CA LEU A 180 18.49 -10.70 -9.85
C LEU A 180 18.41 -10.27 -8.37
N LEU A 181 17.52 -10.90 -7.60
CA LEU A 181 17.31 -10.60 -6.18
C LEU A 181 18.06 -11.56 -5.24
N ARG A 182 19.02 -12.34 -5.74
CA ARG A 182 19.86 -13.23 -4.92
C ARG A 182 20.59 -12.51 -3.79
N GLY A 183 20.95 -11.24 -3.99
CA GLY A 183 21.63 -10.42 -2.97
C GLY A 183 20.80 -10.17 -1.71
N ILE A 184 19.50 -10.45 -1.75
CA ILE A 184 18.59 -10.34 -0.61
C ILE A 184 17.88 -11.67 -0.30
N GLU A 185 18.43 -12.81 -0.72
CA GLU A 185 17.81 -14.13 -0.56
C GLU A 185 17.48 -14.48 0.90
N ASN A 186 18.30 -14.00 1.84
CA ASN A 186 18.12 -14.25 3.27
C ASN A 186 17.25 -13.19 3.96
N TYR A 187 16.47 -12.41 3.20
CA TYR A 187 15.49 -11.51 3.76
C TYR A 187 14.09 -11.92 3.34
N ARG A 188 13.13 -11.76 4.26
CA ARG A 188 11.71 -11.95 4.04
C ARG A 188 10.96 -10.69 4.44
N PHE A 189 9.94 -10.35 3.65
CA PHE A 189 9.04 -9.24 3.93
C PHE A 189 7.67 -9.77 4.33
N THR A 190 7.15 -9.26 5.45
CA THR A 190 5.90 -9.74 6.05
C THR A 190 5.01 -8.58 6.48
N VAL A 191 3.72 -8.67 6.18
CA VAL A 191 2.65 -7.77 6.63
C VAL A 191 1.81 -8.50 7.69
N PHE A 192 1.72 -7.90 8.87
CA PHE A 192 0.89 -8.35 9.99
C PHE A 192 -0.29 -7.40 10.15
N GLU A 193 -1.49 -7.96 10.24
CA GLU A 193 -2.72 -7.21 10.49
C GLU A 193 -3.52 -7.82 11.64
N ALA A 194 -4.07 -6.98 12.50
CA ALA A 194 -4.93 -7.40 13.60
C ALA A 194 -6.08 -6.42 13.83
N ASN A 195 -7.25 -6.99 14.10
CA ASN A 195 -8.47 -6.25 14.43
C ASN A 195 -8.31 -5.47 15.76
N PRO A 196 -9.21 -4.51 16.03
CA PRO A 196 -9.29 -3.85 17.33
C PRO A 196 -9.45 -4.86 18.47
N ASN A 197 -8.98 -4.50 19.66
CA ASN A 197 -9.08 -5.32 20.87
C ASN A 197 -8.54 -6.75 20.73
N THR A 198 -7.33 -6.90 20.19
CA THR A 198 -6.72 -8.21 19.94
C THR A 198 -5.42 -8.42 20.73
N PHE A 199 -5.13 -9.69 20.99
CA PHE A 199 -3.93 -10.17 21.65
C PHE A 199 -3.28 -11.26 20.78
N VAL A 200 -2.01 -11.07 20.44
CA VAL A 200 -1.20 -12.07 19.75
C VAL A 200 -0.54 -12.97 20.78
N LEU A 201 -0.72 -14.29 20.64
CA LEU A 201 -0.18 -15.27 21.59
C LEU A 201 1.36 -15.17 21.68
N PRO A 202 1.94 -15.46 22.87
CA PRO A 202 3.39 -15.40 23.04
C PRO A 202 4.14 -16.37 22.12
N HIS A 203 5.10 -15.85 21.37
CA HIS A 203 5.91 -16.61 20.44
C HIS A 203 7.29 -15.99 20.24
N HIS A 204 8.22 -16.79 19.74
CA HIS A 204 9.49 -16.31 19.18
C HIS A 204 9.66 -16.83 17.75
N ILE A 205 10.57 -16.23 17.00
CA ILE A 205 10.95 -16.69 15.65
C ILE A 205 12.44 -16.96 15.62
N ASP A 206 12.88 -17.90 14.78
CA ASP A 206 14.29 -18.17 14.49
C ASP A 206 14.85 -17.20 13.43
N ALA A 207 14.58 -15.91 13.63
CA ALA A 207 14.99 -14.86 12.72
C ALA A 207 15.12 -13.53 13.44
N GLU A 208 16.04 -12.71 12.97
CA GLU A 208 16.11 -11.30 13.34
C GLU A 208 14.98 -10.54 12.65
N ALA A 209 14.39 -9.55 13.31
CA ALA A 209 13.37 -8.71 12.68
C ALA A 209 13.53 -7.23 13.00
N VAL A 210 13.21 -6.39 12.02
CA VAL A 210 12.87 -4.98 12.19
C VAL A 210 11.44 -4.79 11.73
N LEU A 211 10.61 -4.16 12.54
CA LEU A 211 9.20 -3.91 12.24
C LEU A 211 8.88 -2.43 12.27
N VAL A 212 7.90 -2.01 11.49
CA VAL A 212 7.38 -0.64 11.46
C VAL A 212 5.86 -0.70 11.56
N VAL A 213 5.29 0.10 12.46
CA VAL A 213 3.83 0.26 12.54
C VAL A 213 3.37 1.17 11.40
N VAL A 214 2.55 0.64 10.51
CA VAL A 214 2.02 1.37 9.34
C VAL A 214 0.70 2.06 9.68
N ASN A 215 -0.16 1.38 10.44
CA ASN A 215 -1.47 1.87 10.83
C ASN A 215 -1.79 1.43 12.26
N GLY A 216 -2.49 2.25 13.03
CA GLY A 216 -2.85 1.95 14.40
C GLY A 216 -1.71 2.08 15.41
N LYS A 217 -1.90 1.42 16.55
CA LYS A 217 -0.99 1.46 17.71
C LYS A 217 -0.81 0.05 18.26
N ALA A 218 0.41 -0.27 18.66
CA ALA A 218 0.73 -1.56 19.24
C ALA A 218 1.33 -1.40 20.64
N ILE A 219 1.03 -2.35 21.51
CA ILE A 219 1.88 -2.60 22.68
C ILE A 219 2.65 -3.90 22.41
N ILE A 220 3.96 -3.80 22.32
CA ILE A 220 4.84 -4.97 22.20
C ILE A 220 5.44 -5.27 23.57
N LYS A 221 5.26 -6.50 24.02
CA LYS A 221 5.80 -7.00 25.27
C LYS A 221 6.90 -7.99 24.97
N VAL A 222 8.09 -7.70 25.48
CA VAL A 222 9.30 -8.48 25.25
C VAL A 222 9.64 -9.24 26.52
N VAL A 223 9.61 -10.57 26.44
CA VAL A 223 9.88 -11.48 27.56
C VAL A 223 11.36 -11.86 27.55
N GLN A 224 12.10 -11.36 28.54
CA GLN A 224 13.51 -11.68 28.80
C GLN A 224 13.60 -12.57 30.04
N LYS A 225 14.77 -13.21 30.26
CA LYS A 225 15.01 -14.22 31.30
C LYS A 225 14.38 -13.91 32.68
N ASN A 226 14.44 -12.66 33.14
CA ASN A 226 13.95 -12.26 34.46
C ASN A 226 13.01 -11.03 34.43
N ARG A 227 12.60 -10.55 33.26
CA ARG A 227 11.78 -9.33 33.15
C ARG A 227 10.94 -9.30 31.89
N ILE A 228 9.83 -8.58 31.95
CA ILE A 228 9.02 -8.23 30.78
C ILE A 228 9.20 -6.73 30.55
N GLU A 229 9.74 -6.38 29.40
CA GLU A 229 9.77 -5.00 28.91
C GLU A 229 8.53 -4.73 28.06
N SER A 230 8.07 -3.49 28.07
CA SER A 230 6.86 -3.09 27.38
C SER A 230 7.10 -1.82 26.60
N PHE A 231 6.74 -1.85 25.33
CA PHE A 231 6.93 -0.74 24.41
C PHE A 231 5.59 -0.39 23.77
N ASN A 232 5.22 0.89 23.85
CA ASN A 232 4.10 1.42 23.09
C ASN A 232 4.66 1.93 21.77
N LEU A 233 4.10 1.46 20.66
CA LEU A 233 4.47 1.88 19.33
C LEU A 233 3.27 2.58 18.68
N GLU A 234 3.56 3.69 18.03
CA GLU A 234 2.64 4.48 17.21
C GLU A 234 2.99 4.33 15.73
N CYS A 235 2.12 4.83 14.85
CA CYS A 235 2.39 4.86 13.40
C CYS A 235 3.76 5.50 13.12
N THR A 236 4.53 4.88 12.23
CA THR A 236 5.93 5.19 11.85
C THR A 236 6.99 4.90 12.91
N ASP A 237 6.64 4.30 14.05
CA ASP A 237 7.65 3.76 14.97
C ASP A 237 8.24 2.46 14.40
N ALA A 238 9.57 2.43 14.29
CA ALA A 238 10.34 1.24 13.99
C ALA A 238 10.80 0.55 15.29
N PHE A 239 10.88 -0.78 15.30
CA PHE A 239 11.33 -1.54 16.46
C PHE A 239 12.14 -2.76 16.04
N ARG A 240 13.29 -2.95 16.70
CA ARG A 240 14.15 -4.11 16.49
C ARG A 240 13.76 -5.24 17.43
N LEU A 241 13.56 -6.43 16.88
CA LEU A 241 13.26 -7.63 17.65
C LEU A 241 14.31 -8.72 17.41
N PRO A 242 15.19 -9.01 18.39
CA PRO A 242 16.22 -10.03 18.26
C PRO A 242 15.68 -11.45 18.06
N ALA A 243 16.41 -12.30 17.35
CA ALA A 243 16.07 -13.70 17.12
C ALA A 243 15.86 -14.47 18.44
N GLY A 244 14.89 -15.37 18.46
CA GLY A 244 14.55 -16.16 19.65
C GLY A 244 13.88 -15.38 20.79
N THR A 245 13.67 -14.08 20.64
CA THR A 245 13.02 -13.25 21.66
C THR A 245 11.53 -13.58 21.74
N THR A 246 11.06 -14.02 22.91
CA THR A 246 9.63 -14.27 23.12
C THR A 246 8.87 -12.95 23.25
N VAL A 247 7.86 -12.76 22.42
CA VAL A 247 7.03 -11.55 22.39
C VAL A 247 5.54 -11.87 22.33
N TYR A 248 4.75 -10.91 22.79
CA TYR A 248 3.33 -10.84 22.49
C TYR A 248 2.94 -9.40 22.17
N ILE A 249 1.91 -9.24 21.32
CA ILE A 249 1.50 -7.96 20.76
C ILE A 249 0.04 -7.70 21.13
N ILE A 250 -0.29 -6.47 21.45
CA ILE A 250 -1.65 -6.06 21.84
C ILE A 250 -2.07 -4.91 20.93
N ASN A 251 -3.18 -5.07 20.21
CA ASN A 251 -3.92 -3.94 19.66
C ASN A 251 -4.99 -3.56 20.68
N ARG A 252 -4.75 -2.45 21.39
CA ARG A 252 -5.66 -1.94 22.42
C ARG A 252 -6.73 -0.99 21.89
N ASP A 253 -6.67 -0.63 20.61
CA ASP A 253 -7.62 0.31 20.04
C ASP A 253 -9.00 -0.34 19.95
N ASN A 254 -10.06 0.49 20.04
CA ASN A 254 -11.44 0.03 19.97
C ASN A 254 -11.97 -0.02 18.53
N ASN A 255 -11.39 0.78 17.63
CA ASN A 255 -11.91 1.00 16.29
C ASN A 255 -10.82 0.80 15.22
N GLU A 256 -9.58 1.11 15.53
CA GLU A 256 -8.48 1.10 14.57
C GLU A 256 -7.83 -0.27 14.44
N ARG A 257 -7.69 -0.75 13.20
CA ARG A 257 -6.89 -1.95 12.89
C ARG A 257 -5.41 -1.63 13.03
N LEU A 258 -4.66 -2.61 13.50
CA LEU A 258 -3.20 -2.56 13.56
C LEU A 258 -2.61 -3.17 12.30
N GLU A 259 -1.71 -2.45 11.64
CA GLU A 259 -0.93 -2.92 10.51
C GLU A 259 0.57 -2.72 10.81
N ILE A 260 1.36 -3.78 10.67
CA ILE A 260 2.80 -3.77 10.91
C ILE A 260 3.50 -4.47 9.74
N VAL A 261 4.47 -3.80 9.14
CA VAL A 261 5.39 -4.41 8.17
C VAL A 261 6.67 -4.82 8.84
N LYS A 262 7.28 -5.93 8.38
CA LYS A 262 8.47 -6.52 8.98
C LYS A 262 9.46 -6.91 7.90
N LEU A 263 10.71 -6.50 8.09
CA LEU A 263 11.86 -7.14 7.48
C LEU A 263 12.37 -8.22 8.43
N ILE A 264 12.48 -9.45 7.93
CA ILE A 264 12.88 -10.62 8.69
C ILE A 264 14.14 -11.22 8.05
N GLN A 265 15.17 -11.49 8.84
CA GLN A 265 16.41 -12.13 8.43
C GLN A 265 16.59 -13.45 9.20
N PRO A 266 16.25 -14.59 8.58
CA PRO A 266 16.44 -15.91 9.19
C PRO A 266 17.88 -16.18 9.62
N VAL A 267 18.04 -16.88 10.75
CA VAL A 267 19.37 -17.24 11.30
C VAL A 267 19.81 -18.66 10.95
N ASN A 268 18.86 -19.54 10.63
CA ASN A 268 19.13 -20.96 10.38
C ASN A 268 19.28 -21.27 8.88
N ASN A 269 18.19 -21.11 8.13
CA ASN A 269 18.12 -21.46 6.72
C ASN A 269 17.81 -20.21 5.89
N PRO A 270 18.65 -19.86 4.90
CA PRO A 270 18.42 -18.65 4.10
C PRO A 270 17.00 -18.53 3.56
N GLY A 271 16.35 -17.42 3.89
CA GLY A 271 14.99 -17.11 3.43
C GLY A 271 13.88 -17.97 4.06
N GLN A 272 14.16 -18.80 5.06
CA GLN A 272 13.16 -19.62 5.75
C GLN A 272 13.19 -19.39 7.27
N PHE A 273 12.05 -19.02 7.84
CA PHE A 273 11.88 -18.87 9.29
C PHE A 273 10.60 -19.58 9.76
N ARG A 274 10.53 -19.82 11.06
CA ARG A 274 9.42 -20.48 11.77
C ARG A 274 9.05 -19.69 13.02
N GLY A 275 7.74 -19.65 13.29
CA GLY A 275 7.21 -19.19 14.57
C GLY A 275 7.09 -20.34 15.57
N TYR A 276 7.61 -20.12 16.77
CA TYR A 276 7.60 -21.07 17.88
C TYR A 276 6.64 -20.55 18.95
N TYR A 277 5.48 -21.19 19.06
CA TYR A 277 4.41 -20.76 19.94
C TYR A 277 4.40 -21.59 21.22
N VAL A 278 4.47 -20.91 22.37
CA VAL A 278 4.39 -21.58 23.69
C VAL A 278 2.94 -21.97 24.02
N ALA A 279 1.97 -21.19 23.53
CA ALA A 279 0.55 -21.49 23.62
C ALA A 279 0.05 -22.02 22.28
N GLY A 280 -0.63 -23.16 22.30
CA GLY A 280 -1.31 -23.70 21.15
C GLY A 280 -2.57 -22.91 20.77
N ALA A 281 -3.06 -23.23 19.58
CA ALA A 281 -4.32 -22.79 19.00
C ALA A 281 -4.92 -23.96 18.19
N GLN A 282 -6.13 -23.80 17.66
CA GLN A 282 -6.84 -24.88 16.95
C GLN A 282 -6.02 -25.52 15.81
N ASN A 283 -5.27 -24.72 15.05
CA ASN A 283 -4.50 -25.15 13.88
C ASN A 283 -2.96 -25.05 14.06
N SER A 284 -2.48 -24.91 15.30
CA SER A 284 -1.05 -24.83 15.58
C SER A 284 -0.76 -25.24 17.02
N GLU A 285 0.09 -26.24 17.20
CA GLU A 285 0.35 -26.80 18.53
C GLU A 285 1.40 -26.01 19.30
N SER A 286 1.28 -26.02 20.64
CA SER A 286 2.37 -25.57 21.51
C SER A 286 3.60 -26.46 21.28
N TYR A 287 4.79 -25.85 21.13
CA TYR A 287 6.02 -26.64 21.04
C TYR A 287 6.28 -27.51 22.27
N LEU A 288 5.65 -27.24 23.41
CA LEU A 288 5.75 -28.05 24.62
C LEU A 288 5.17 -29.46 24.44
N ARG A 289 4.26 -29.66 23.47
CA ARG A 289 3.73 -30.98 23.12
C ARG A 289 4.76 -31.90 22.49
N ALA A 290 5.84 -31.36 21.91
CA ALA A 290 6.87 -32.17 21.27
C ALA A 290 7.75 -32.93 22.28
N PHE A 291 7.79 -32.50 23.55
CA PHE A 291 8.55 -33.19 24.59
C PHE A 291 7.85 -34.46 25.08
N SER A 292 8.64 -35.47 25.45
CA SER A 292 8.11 -36.71 25.99
C SER A 292 7.37 -36.49 27.31
N ASN A 293 6.42 -37.37 27.63
CA ASN A 293 5.71 -37.34 28.91
C ASN A 293 6.66 -37.41 30.11
N GLU A 294 7.79 -38.13 29.99
CA GLU A 294 8.81 -38.20 31.03
C GLU A 294 9.47 -36.83 31.27
N ILE A 295 9.87 -36.12 30.21
CA ILE A 295 10.45 -34.77 30.31
C ILE A 295 9.42 -33.79 30.88
N ASN A 296 8.20 -33.83 30.34
CA ASN A 296 7.13 -32.92 30.75
C ASN A 296 6.71 -33.12 32.21
N SER A 297 6.56 -34.37 32.67
CA SER A 297 6.21 -34.66 34.07
C SER A 297 7.29 -34.22 35.06
N ARG A 298 8.57 -34.41 34.72
CA ARG A 298 9.70 -33.93 35.53
C ARG A 298 9.84 -32.41 35.52
N GLY A 299 9.69 -31.77 34.35
CA GLY A 299 9.92 -30.34 34.17
C GLY A 299 8.81 -29.45 34.74
N PHE A 300 7.54 -29.87 34.65
CA PHE A 300 6.40 -29.06 35.07
C PHE A 300 5.83 -29.43 36.45
N SER A 301 6.38 -30.45 37.12
CA SER A 301 5.89 -30.94 38.43
C SER A 301 4.37 -31.17 38.47
N LYS A 302 3.80 -31.67 37.37
CA LYS A 302 2.35 -31.89 37.21
C LYS A 302 2.05 -33.30 36.69
N CYS A 303 0.87 -33.80 37.06
CA CYS A 303 0.33 -35.04 36.52
C CYS A 303 0.12 -34.91 35.00
N ILE A 304 0.37 -35.99 34.24
CA ILE A 304 0.22 -36.03 32.77
C ILE A 304 -1.19 -35.60 32.36
N ASP A 305 -2.24 -36.04 33.07
CA ASP A 305 -3.62 -35.68 32.76
C ASP A 305 -3.89 -34.17 32.88
N GLN A 306 -3.22 -33.51 33.83
CA GLN A 306 -3.32 -32.05 33.98
C GLN A 306 -2.63 -31.32 32.82
N LEU A 307 -1.51 -31.84 32.33
CA LEU A 307 -0.81 -31.29 31.18
C LEU A 307 -1.60 -31.51 29.88
N GLN A 308 -2.22 -32.68 29.71
CA GLN A 308 -3.10 -32.97 28.58
C GLN A 308 -4.32 -32.03 28.56
N ASN A 309 -4.94 -31.80 29.73
CA ASN A 309 -6.04 -30.85 29.87
C ASN A 309 -5.60 -29.41 29.55
N PHE A 310 -4.43 -28.99 30.03
CA PHE A 310 -3.85 -27.68 29.71
C PHE A 310 -3.68 -27.48 28.20
N PHE A 311 -3.12 -28.46 27.49
CA PHE A 311 -2.98 -28.34 26.04
C PHE A 311 -4.30 -28.47 25.28
N ARG A 312 -5.32 -29.15 25.84
CA ARG A 312 -6.65 -29.25 25.22
C ARG A 312 -7.37 -27.91 25.24
N GLN A 313 -7.35 -27.20 26.37
CA GLN A 313 -7.97 -25.88 26.53
C GLN A 313 -7.39 -24.83 25.57
N GLN A 314 -6.13 -24.98 25.14
CA GLN A 314 -5.52 -24.06 24.18
C GLN A 314 -6.12 -24.15 22.77
N LYS A 315 -6.75 -25.29 22.42
CA LYS A 315 -7.39 -25.48 21.11
C LYS A 315 -8.68 -24.67 20.94
N ASP A 316 -9.19 -24.06 22.01
CA ASP A 316 -10.36 -23.18 21.98
C ASP A 316 -10.03 -21.81 21.34
N ASN A 317 -8.74 -21.48 21.18
CA ASN A 317 -8.32 -20.30 20.45
C ASN A 317 -8.40 -20.55 18.93
N ASP A 318 -9.19 -19.73 18.23
CA ASP A 318 -9.20 -19.65 16.77
C ASP A 318 -7.90 -18.96 16.29
N GLY A 319 -6.77 -19.66 16.40
CA GLY A 319 -5.46 -19.18 15.98
C GLY A 319 -4.67 -18.36 17.02
N HIS A 320 -3.50 -17.87 16.60
CA HIS A 320 -2.55 -17.08 17.38
C HIS A 320 -2.89 -15.59 17.56
N ILE A 321 -3.93 -15.07 16.91
CA ILE A 321 -4.46 -13.73 17.16
C ILE A 321 -5.87 -13.90 17.69
N VAL A 322 -6.07 -13.57 18.96
CA VAL A 322 -7.32 -13.78 19.68
C VAL A 322 -7.95 -12.46 20.11
N LYS A 323 -9.27 -12.40 20.23
CA LYS A 323 -9.97 -11.26 20.81
C LYS A 323 -9.72 -11.20 22.32
N ALA A 324 -9.44 -10.02 22.83
CA ALA A 324 -9.25 -9.77 24.25
C ALA A 324 -10.33 -8.83 24.78
N SER A 325 -10.82 -9.08 26.01
CA SER A 325 -11.73 -8.15 26.67
C SER A 325 -10.99 -6.86 27.03
N GLN A 326 -11.73 -5.75 27.07
CA GLN A 326 -11.17 -4.45 27.46
C GLN A 326 -10.51 -4.50 28.84
N GLU A 327 -11.08 -5.24 29.79
CA GLU A 327 -10.51 -5.46 31.13
C GLU A 327 -9.11 -6.09 31.05
N LYS A 328 -8.95 -7.16 30.26
CA LYS A 328 -7.65 -7.83 30.07
C LYS A 328 -6.66 -6.91 29.37
N ILE A 329 -7.08 -6.17 28.34
CA ILE A 329 -6.24 -5.20 27.62
C ILE A 329 -5.77 -4.08 28.56
N MET A 330 -6.65 -3.54 29.39
CA MET A 330 -6.32 -2.50 30.36
C MET A 330 -5.31 -3.03 31.40
N ALA A 331 -5.51 -4.22 31.95
CA ALA A 331 -4.57 -4.83 32.88
C ALA A 331 -3.17 -5.00 32.24
N LEU A 332 -3.09 -5.54 31.01
CA LEU A 332 -1.83 -5.69 30.28
C LEU A 332 -1.15 -4.34 29.97
N SER A 333 -1.95 -3.29 29.74
CA SER A 333 -1.50 -1.93 29.48
C SER A 333 -0.98 -1.21 30.73
N GLN A 334 -1.60 -1.40 31.90
CA GLN A 334 -1.14 -0.78 33.15
C GLN A 334 0.27 -1.25 33.55
N HIS A 335 0.56 -2.54 33.33
CA HIS A 335 1.92 -3.08 33.49
C HIS A 335 2.94 -2.53 32.47
N ALA A 336 2.51 -1.84 31.41
CA ALA A 336 3.40 -1.16 30.46
C ALA A 336 3.91 0.19 31.00
N MET A 337 3.05 0.93 31.70
CA MET A 337 3.37 2.28 32.20
C MET A 337 4.28 2.25 33.44
N SER A 338 4.32 1.12 34.16
CA SER A 338 5.20 0.94 35.32
C SER A 338 6.63 0.55 34.94
N SER A 339 6.84 -0.15 33.82
CA SER A 339 8.16 -0.56 33.35
C SER A 339 8.92 0.55 32.61
N SER A 340 8.24 1.47 31.93
CA SER A 340 8.85 2.63 31.25
C SER A 340 9.55 3.62 32.18
N ARG A 341 9.26 3.57 33.49
CA ARG A 341 9.94 4.38 34.53
C ARG A 341 11.30 3.82 34.96
N ARG A 342 11.68 2.61 34.53
CA ARG A 342 12.94 1.94 34.90
C ARG A 342 13.93 1.92 33.74
N GLY A 343 14.52 3.09 33.45
CA GLY A 343 15.71 3.22 32.61
C GLY A 343 15.47 3.05 31.11
N ARG A 344 16.01 3.97 30.31
CA ARG A 344 16.07 3.85 28.85
C ARG A 344 17.04 2.72 28.50
N SER A 345 16.55 1.50 28.32
CA SER A 345 17.34 0.45 27.68
C SER A 345 17.61 0.87 26.23
N SER A 346 18.79 0.51 25.72
CA SER A 346 19.29 0.88 24.38
C SER A 346 18.59 0.17 23.21
N GLY A 347 17.35 -0.28 23.41
CA GLY A 347 16.58 -1.13 22.48
C GLY A 347 15.11 -0.71 22.35
N GLY A 348 14.79 0.56 22.61
CA GLY A 348 13.43 1.09 22.48
C GLY A 348 12.99 1.35 21.03
N PRO A 349 11.72 1.72 20.81
CA PRO A 349 11.24 2.09 19.48
C PRO A 349 11.92 3.36 18.96
N MET A 350 12.05 3.44 17.63
CA MET A 350 12.64 4.54 16.88
C MET A 350 11.52 5.26 16.13
N SER A 351 11.14 6.44 16.60
CA SER A 351 10.06 7.22 15.98
C SER A 351 10.57 8.03 14.79
N LEU A 352 10.34 7.55 13.57
CA LEU A 352 10.85 8.19 12.35
C LEU A 352 10.35 9.64 12.20
N GLN A 353 9.05 9.87 12.36
CA GLN A 353 8.45 11.21 12.21
C GLN A 353 8.79 12.19 13.36
N ARG A 354 9.32 11.71 14.49
CA ARG A 354 9.75 12.59 15.60
C ARG A 354 11.19 13.07 15.43
N GLN A 355 11.92 12.52 14.46
CA GLN A 355 13.24 12.97 14.08
C GLN A 355 13.15 14.12 13.07
N ARG A 356 14.26 14.83 12.87
CA ARG A 356 14.34 15.82 11.79
C ARG A 356 14.39 15.07 10.46
N PRO A 357 13.57 15.45 9.45
CA PRO A 357 13.67 14.82 8.14
C PRO A 357 15.06 15.05 7.54
N LEU A 358 15.61 14.02 6.92
CA LEU A 358 16.89 14.07 6.20
C LEU A 358 16.76 14.96 4.96
N TYR A 359 15.63 14.84 4.25
CA TYR A 359 15.29 15.67 3.11
C TYR A 359 13.87 16.23 3.28
N SER A 360 13.68 17.53 3.06
CA SER A 360 12.35 18.14 3.18
C SER A 360 12.25 19.44 2.41
N ASN A 361 11.13 19.61 1.72
CA ASN A 361 10.64 20.89 1.21
C ASN A 361 9.10 20.85 1.16
N GLN A 362 8.47 21.77 0.41
CA GLN A 362 7.01 21.83 0.29
C GLN A 362 6.38 20.64 -0.46
N PHE A 363 7.17 19.85 -1.19
CA PHE A 363 6.71 18.74 -2.02
C PHE A 363 6.89 17.37 -1.38
N GLY A 364 7.64 17.28 -0.28
CA GLY A 364 7.82 16.01 0.41
C GLY A 364 8.72 16.07 1.64
N ARG A 365 8.75 14.95 2.35
CA ARG A 365 9.58 14.72 3.54
C ARG A 365 10.15 13.30 3.51
N PHE A 366 11.42 13.16 3.85
CA PHE A 366 12.12 11.89 3.95
C PHE A 366 12.75 11.77 5.33
N PHE A 367 12.52 10.65 6.00
CA PHE A 367 13.05 10.32 7.31
C PHE A 367 13.79 8.99 7.21
N GLU A 368 14.88 8.83 7.94
CA GLU A 368 15.73 7.64 7.89
C GLU A 368 16.26 7.34 9.29
N ALA A 369 16.08 6.11 9.75
CA ALA A 369 16.79 5.57 10.91
C ALA A 369 17.93 4.68 10.39
N SER A 370 19.15 5.20 10.48
CA SER A 370 20.35 4.52 9.97
C SER A 370 21.08 3.71 11.05
N PRO A 371 21.91 2.71 10.68
CA PRO A 371 22.74 1.98 11.64
C PRO A 371 23.78 2.86 12.33
N GLU A 372 24.24 3.97 11.72
CA GLU A 372 25.17 4.92 12.31
C GLU A 372 24.56 5.61 13.54
N GLU A 373 23.30 6.01 13.45
CA GLU A 373 22.56 6.71 14.51
C GLU A 373 21.91 5.74 15.49
N HIS A 374 21.51 4.55 15.03
CA HIS A 374 20.78 3.56 15.80
C HIS A 374 21.57 2.25 15.91
N ARG A 375 22.31 2.10 17.01
CA ARG A 375 23.12 0.89 17.31
C ARG A 375 22.35 -0.43 17.19
N GLN A 376 21.07 -0.45 17.52
CA GLN A 376 20.21 -1.64 17.43
C GLN A 376 19.95 -2.13 15.98
N LEU A 377 20.27 -1.32 14.97
CA LEU A 377 20.18 -1.70 13.56
C LEU A 377 21.50 -2.18 12.96
N LYS A 378 22.64 -1.93 13.65
CA LYS A 378 23.98 -2.29 13.16
C LYS A 378 24.17 -3.78 12.92
N ASP A 379 23.67 -4.61 13.84
CA ASP A 379 23.89 -6.07 13.77
C ASP A 379 23.25 -6.71 12.53
N MET A 380 22.12 -6.14 12.05
CA MET A 380 21.47 -6.59 10.82
C MET A 380 22.00 -5.86 9.57
N ASP A 381 22.79 -4.80 9.75
CA ASP A 381 23.21 -3.85 8.72
C ASP A 381 22.04 -3.31 7.88
N VAL A 382 21.03 -2.76 8.58
CA VAL A 382 19.79 -2.26 7.97
C VAL A 382 19.49 -0.81 8.34
N LEU A 383 18.81 -0.11 7.43
CA LEU A 383 18.19 1.19 7.67
C LEU A 383 16.67 1.08 7.51
N VAL A 384 15.94 2.03 8.10
CA VAL A 384 14.48 2.15 7.94
C VAL A 384 14.12 3.55 7.45
N ASP A 385 13.46 3.62 6.31
CA ASP A 385 13.02 4.85 5.67
C ASP A 385 11.53 5.07 5.85
N TYR A 386 11.14 6.34 5.97
CA TYR A 386 9.76 6.78 5.79
C TYR A 386 9.74 8.01 4.88
N ALA A 387 8.99 7.92 3.79
CA ALA A 387 8.86 9.02 2.83
C ALA A 387 7.40 9.44 2.66
N GLU A 388 7.18 10.74 2.61
CA GLU A 388 5.92 11.38 2.24
C GLU A 388 6.16 12.19 0.97
N ILE A 389 5.49 11.83 -0.12
CA ILE A 389 5.54 12.55 -1.38
C ILE A 389 4.16 13.18 -1.59
N LYS A 390 4.11 14.51 -1.75
CA LYS A 390 2.85 15.20 -1.96
C LYS A 390 2.26 14.85 -3.32
N ARG A 391 0.94 14.85 -3.42
CA ARG A 391 0.24 14.62 -4.68
C ARG A 391 0.82 15.47 -5.82
N GLY A 392 1.00 14.87 -6.99
CA GLY A 392 1.59 15.53 -8.17
C GLY A 392 3.06 15.88 -8.02
N ALA A 393 3.75 15.38 -6.99
CA ALA A 393 5.19 15.53 -6.81
C ALA A 393 5.93 14.21 -7.00
N MET A 394 7.25 14.31 -7.12
CA MET A 394 8.17 13.18 -7.17
C MET A 394 9.32 13.39 -6.20
N ILE A 395 9.89 12.30 -5.69
CA ILE A 395 11.30 12.31 -5.31
C ILE A 395 12.12 12.22 -6.59
N VAL A 396 13.04 13.16 -6.77
CA VAL A 396 13.80 13.31 -8.01
C VAL A 396 14.70 12.10 -8.26
N PRO A 397 15.15 11.87 -9.50
CA PRO A 397 16.07 10.78 -9.82
C PRO A 397 17.26 10.73 -8.86
N HIS A 398 17.47 9.59 -8.24
CA HIS A 398 18.56 9.33 -7.30
C HIS A 398 18.94 7.85 -7.30
N TYR A 399 20.09 7.51 -6.73
CA TYR A 399 20.46 6.11 -6.45
C TYR A 399 21.06 5.98 -5.05
N ASN A 400 20.94 4.79 -4.46
CA ASN A 400 21.63 4.44 -3.22
C ASN A 400 23.00 3.84 -3.56
N SER A 401 24.07 4.28 -2.89
CA SER A 401 25.43 3.85 -3.19
C SER A 401 25.66 2.34 -2.98
N ARG A 402 25.00 1.76 -1.96
CA ARG A 402 25.19 0.35 -1.58
C ARG A 402 23.95 -0.35 -1.04
N ALA A 403 22.98 0.40 -0.51
CA ALA A 403 21.80 -0.22 0.07
C ALA A 403 20.83 -0.68 -1.02
N THR A 404 20.37 -1.93 -0.90
CA THR A 404 19.18 -2.40 -1.62
C THR A 404 17.96 -2.14 -0.75
N VAL A 405 16.98 -1.39 -1.27
CA VAL A 405 15.83 -0.94 -0.48
C VAL A 405 14.57 -1.68 -0.90
N ILE A 406 13.92 -2.33 0.07
CA ILE A 406 12.62 -2.97 -0.07
C ILE A 406 11.56 -1.96 0.39
N VAL A 407 10.75 -1.45 -0.54
CA VAL A 407 9.81 -0.35 -0.30
C VAL A 407 8.38 -0.85 -0.30
N TYR A 408 7.64 -0.55 0.77
CA TYR A 408 6.21 -0.82 0.94
C TYR A 408 5.39 0.46 0.76
N VAL A 409 4.30 0.36 0.00
CA VAL A 409 3.35 1.46 -0.18
C VAL A 409 2.37 1.47 0.99
N ALA A 410 2.63 2.32 1.97
CA ALA A 410 1.82 2.45 3.19
C ALA A 410 0.46 3.11 2.91
N ASP A 411 0.43 4.09 2.01
CA ASP A 411 -0.77 4.85 1.70
C ASP A 411 -0.66 5.57 0.35
N GLY A 412 -1.80 5.80 -0.30
CA GLY A 412 -1.90 6.51 -1.58
C GLY A 412 -1.54 5.66 -2.81
N THR A 413 -1.39 6.35 -3.94
CA THR A 413 -1.02 5.76 -5.24
C THR A 413 0.07 6.58 -5.93
N GLY A 414 0.76 5.93 -6.86
CA GLY A 414 1.85 6.54 -7.60
C GLY A 414 2.42 5.64 -8.67
N SER A 415 3.67 5.90 -9.03
CA SER A 415 4.47 5.05 -9.89
C SER A 415 5.94 5.20 -9.56
N PHE A 416 6.76 4.29 -10.06
CA PHE A 416 8.21 4.49 -10.10
C PHE A 416 8.75 4.24 -11.50
N GLU A 417 9.89 4.88 -11.78
CA GLU A 417 10.73 4.60 -12.95
C GLU A 417 12.15 4.37 -12.47
N MET A 418 12.77 3.29 -12.96
CA MET A 418 14.12 2.89 -12.57
C MET A 418 14.92 2.47 -13.79
N ALA A 419 16.17 2.92 -13.88
CA ALA A 419 17.12 2.50 -14.89
C ALA A 419 17.85 1.24 -14.40
N CYS A 420 17.77 0.15 -15.16
CA CYS A 420 18.37 -1.14 -14.80
C CYS A 420 19.28 -1.66 -15.93
N PRO A 421 20.57 -1.89 -15.68
CA PRO A 421 21.47 -2.45 -16.69
C PRO A 421 21.41 -3.99 -16.81
N HIS A 422 20.70 -4.67 -15.90
CA HIS A 422 20.79 -6.13 -15.78
C HIS A 422 19.70 -6.92 -16.55
N LEU A 423 18.61 -6.27 -16.98
CA LEU A 423 17.47 -6.98 -17.59
C LEU A 423 17.74 -7.44 -19.01
N SER A 424 18.36 -6.59 -19.83
CA SER A 424 18.80 -6.90 -21.19
C SER A 424 19.81 -8.04 -21.26
N THR A 425 20.60 -8.25 -20.20
CA THR A 425 21.60 -9.33 -20.13
C THR A 425 20.95 -10.70 -19.91
N GLN A 426 19.79 -10.79 -19.24
CA GLN A 426 19.08 -12.06 -19.04
C GLN A 426 18.34 -12.57 -20.31
N GLY A 427 18.05 -11.70 -21.28
CA GLY A 427 17.34 -12.07 -22.50
C GLY A 427 18.15 -12.91 -23.50
N GLN A 428 19.46 -13.09 -23.28
CA GLN A 428 20.35 -13.81 -24.19
C GLN A 428 20.78 -15.21 -23.69
N GLU A 429 20.36 -15.64 -22.49
CA GLU A 429 20.83 -16.90 -21.88
C GLU A 429 19.86 -18.09 -22.00
N TYR A 430 19.42 -18.41 -23.22
CA TYR A 430 18.81 -19.74 -23.47
C TYR A 430 19.45 -20.58 -24.58
N GLU A 431 20.54 -20.15 -25.24
CA GLU A 431 21.17 -21.03 -26.24
C GLU A 431 22.68 -21.26 -26.19
N ASN A 432 23.55 -20.51 -25.50
CA ASN A 432 24.98 -20.89 -25.51
C ASN A 432 25.73 -20.45 -24.25
N ARG A 433 25.78 -21.33 -23.24
CA ARG A 433 26.72 -21.21 -22.13
C ARG A 433 28.13 -21.60 -22.61
N ARG A 434 28.91 -20.61 -23.04
CA ARG A 434 30.36 -20.62 -22.88
C ARG A 434 30.71 -19.53 -21.89
N GLU A 435 31.30 -19.95 -20.78
CA GLU A 435 31.97 -19.12 -19.80
C GLU A 435 33.08 -18.35 -20.52
N GLN A 436 32.78 -17.15 -21.00
CA GLN A 436 33.74 -16.20 -21.56
C GLN A 436 33.11 -14.80 -21.47
N GLU A 437 33.71 -13.98 -20.61
CA GLU A 437 33.62 -12.50 -20.59
C GLU A 437 32.28 -11.90 -20.10
N GLU A 438 32.06 -11.85 -18.78
CA GLU A 438 31.10 -10.92 -18.12
C GLU A 438 31.69 -9.51 -17.91
N GLU A 439 32.91 -9.25 -18.41
CA GLU A 439 33.46 -7.91 -18.50
C GLU A 439 33.19 -7.40 -19.93
N GLU A 440 32.41 -6.32 -20.06
CA GLU A 440 32.14 -5.58 -21.31
C GLU A 440 30.87 -5.88 -22.14
N SER A 441 29.71 -6.14 -21.51
CA SER A 441 28.43 -5.78 -22.16
C SER A 441 28.07 -4.32 -21.85
N GLY A 442 28.44 -3.43 -22.76
CA GLY A 442 28.34 -1.98 -22.60
C GLY A 442 26.91 -1.44 -22.50
N GLY A 443 26.64 -0.75 -21.39
CA GLY A 443 26.03 0.59 -21.38
C GLY A 443 24.53 0.76 -21.64
N GLN A 444 23.76 -0.30 -21.93
CA GLN A 444 22.32 -0.15 -22.17
C GLN A 444 21.52 -0.27 -20.86
N TYR A 445 20.72 0.75 -20.56
CA TYR A 445 19.79 0.74 -19.43
C TYR A 445 18.37 0.42 -19.90
N ASP A 446 17.74 -0.56 -19.27
CA ASP A 446 16.33 -0.86 -19.43
C ASP A 446 15.50 0.01 -18.48
N ARG A 447 14.39 0.54 -18.99
CA ARG A 447 13.43 1.27 -18.18
C ARG A 447 12.49 0.30 -17.49
N VAL A 448 12.62 0.21 -16.17
CA VAL A 448 11.71 -0.53 -15.30
C VAL A 448 10.67 0.41 -14.74
N THR A 449 9.39 0.05 -14.85
CA THR A 449 8.30 0.87 -14.31
C THR A 449 7.20 0.00 -13.70
N ALA A 450 6.48 0.55 -12.74
CA ALA A 450 5.23 -0.01 -12.24
C ALA A 450 4.34 1.10 -11.68
N ARG A 451 3.02 0.89 -11.75
CA ARG A 451 2.04 1.66 -10.98
C ARG A 451 1.97 1.10 -9.56
N LEU A 452 1.89 1.99 -8.58
CA LEU A 452 1.94 1.68 -7.16
C LEU A 452 0.58 1.98 -6.52
N SER A 453 0.11 1.04 -5.70
CA SER A 453 -1.06 1.20 -4.84
C SER A 453 -0.75 0.71 -3.43
N ARG A 454 -1.54 1.16 -2.45
CA ARG A 454 -1.42 0.71 -1.05
C ARG A 454 -1.30 -0.81 -0.96
N GLY A 455 -0.30 -1.28 -0.20
CA GLY A 455 -0.01 -2.70 0.02
C GLY A 455 1.00 -3.30 -0.96
N ASP A 456 1.30 -2.62 -2.06
CA ASP A 456 2.32 -3.08 -3.00
C ASP A 456 3.72 -2.94 -2.41
N THR A 457 4.64 -3.78 -2.88
CA THR A 457 6.06 -3.72 -2.53
C THR A 457 6.89 -3.65 -3.80
N PHE A 458 7.94 -2.84 -3.81
CA PHE A 458 8.92 -2.79 -4.89
C PHE A 458 10.34 -2.70 -4.34
N ILE A 459 11.32 -3.06 -5.17
CA ILE A 459 12.71 -3.16 -4.76
C ILE A 459 13.56 -2.20 -5.58
N ILE A 460 14.40 -1.44 -4.89
CA ILE A 460 15.39 -0.54 -5.48
C ILE A 460 16.77 -1.13 -5.18
N PRO A 461 17.40 -1.86 -6.13
CA PRO A 461 18.75 -2.37 -5.90
C PRO A 461 19.77 -1.22 -5.80
N ALA A 462 20.88 -1.49 -5.11
CA ALA A 462 22.00 -0.56 -5.03
C ALA A 462 22.47 -0.12 -6.43
N GLY A 463 22.88 1.13 -6.54
CA GLY A 463 23.40 1.74 -7.77
C GLY A 463 22.36 2.03 -8.86
N HIS A 464 21.10 1.61 -8.71
CA HIS A 464 20.07 1.83 -9.74
C HIS A 464 19.44 3.23 -9.59
N PRO A 465 19.52 4.10 -10.62
CA PRO A 465 18.79 5.36 -10.64
C PRO A 465 17.28 5.13 -10.61
N VAL A 466 16.58 5.78 -9.70
CA VAL A 466 15.13 5.67 -9.51
C VAL A 466 14.49 7.03 -9.25
N ALA A 467 13.29 7.21 -9.77
CA ALA A 467 12.37 8.28 -9.38
C ALA A 467 11.05 7.67 -8.94
N VAL A 468 10.45 8.22 -7.88
CA VAL A 468 9.13 7.78 -7.38
C VAL A 468 8.19 8.96 -7.38
N ILE A 469 7.01 8.73 -7.95
CA ILE A 469 6.04 9.74 -8.35
C ILE A 469 4.75 9.48 -7.58
N ALA A 470 4.23 10.49 -6.88
CA ALA A 470 2.88 10.44 -6.33
C ALA A 470 1.84 10.77 -7.43
N SER A 471 0.67 10.15 -7.35
CA SER A 471 -0.42 10.47 -8.27
C SER A 471 -0.90 11.92 -8.08
N GLN A 472 -1.64 12.44 -9.04
CA GLN A 472 -2.13 13.83 -8.99
C GLN A 472 -3.18 14.08 -7.89
N ASN A 473 -3.79 13.01 -7.37
CA ASN A 473 -4.98 13.11 -6.53
C ASN A 473 -4.69 12.95 -5.04
N GLU A 474 -3.66 12.17 -4.68
CA GLU A 474 -3.36 11.80 -3.30
C GLU A 474 -1.86 11.81 -2.99
N ASP A 475 -1.55 12.07 -1.72
CA ASP A 475 -0.18 11.96 -1.22
C ASP A 475 0.23 10.48 -1.17
N LEU A 476 1.49 10.19 -1.48
CA LEU A 476 2.06 8.85 -1.42
C LEU A 476 2.93 8.71 -0.17
N ARG A 477 2.67 7.67 0.62
CA ARG A 477 3.46 7.34 1.82
C ARG A 477 4.15 6.00 1.66
N LEU A 478 5.45 5.97 1.90
CA LEU A 478 6.30 4.81 1.68
C LEU A 478 7.08 4.46 2.94
N ILE A 479 7.26 3.17 3.20
CA ILE A 479 8.17 2.65 4.21
C ILE A 479 9.24 1.83 3.50
N GLY A 480 10.51 2.14 3.73
CA GLY A 480 11.64 1.44 3.12
C GLY A 480 12.43 0.66 4.16
N PHE A 481 12.90 -0.53 3.79
CA PHE A 481 13.93 -1.24 4.53
C PHE A 481 15.16 -1.39 3.63
N GLY A 482 16.23 -0.68 3.95
CA GLY A 482 17.51 -0.80 3.25
C GLY A 482 18.38 -1.87 3.90
N VAL A 483 18.90 -2.81 3.11
CA VAL A 483 19.90 -3.79 3.55
C VAL A 483 21.27 -3.43 2.98
N ASN A 484 22.35 -3.84 3.66
CA ASN A 484 23.72 -3.37 3.40
C ASN A 484 23.85 -1.85 3.63
N ALA A 485 23.26 -1.37 4.73
CA ALA A 485 22.97 0.03 4.97
C ALA A 485 24.16 0.86 5.47
N GLU A 486 25.17 0.24 6.09
CA GLU A 486 26.28 0.95 6.73
C GLU A 486 27.07 1.78 5.71
N ASN A 487 27.20 3.08 5.95
CA ASN A 487 27.79 4.06 5.03
C ASN A 487 27.05 4.19 3.68
N ASN A 488 25.76 3.87 3.63
CA ASN A 488 24.95 4.16 2.44
C ASN A 488 24.81 5.66 2.21
N GLN A 489 24.86 6.07 0.95
CA GLN A 489 24.65 7.45 0.53
C GLN A 489 23.60 7.51 -0.57
N ARG A 490 22.66 8.44 -0.45
CA ARG A 490 21.65 8.72 -1.47
C ARG A 490 22.16 9.83 -2.37
N ASN A 491 22.48 9.47 -3.61
CA ASN A 491 23.08 10.36 -4.60
C ASN A 491 22.00 10.88 -5.54
N PHE A 492 21.64 12.14 -5.41
CA PHE A 492 20.65 12.79 -6.29
C PHE A 492 21.28 13.14 -7.65
N LEU A 493 20.49 12.97 -8.71
CA LEU A 493 20.88 13.21 -10.10
C LEU A 493 20.22 14.46 -10.69
N ALA A 494 19.31 15.09 -9.94
CA ALA A 494 18.60 16.30 -10.33
C ALA A 494 18.26 17.15 -9.10
N GLY A 495 17.93 18.42 -9.33
CA GLY A 495 17.74 19.43 -8.27
C GLY A 495 19.02 20.15 -7.91
N GLN A 496 18.95 21.15 -7.03
CA GLN A 496 20.16 21.94 -6.73
C GLN A 496 21.26 21.12 -6.05
N ASP A 497 20.87 20.21 -5.17
CA ASP A 497 21.76 19.23 -4.55
C ASP A 497 21.81 17.96 -5.40
N ASN A 498 22.78 17.88 -6.32
CA ASN A 498 22.99 16.70 -7.17
C ASN A 498 24.47 16.50 -7.49
N ILE A 499 24.85 15.27 -7.86
CA ILE A 499 26.26 14.90 -8.12
C ILE A 499 26.85 15.55 -9.38
N ILE A 500 26.04 15.87 -10.38
CA ILE A 500 26.47 16.53 -11.62
C ILE A 500 26.96 17.95 -11.29
N ASN A 501 26.29 18.64 -10.35
CA ASN A 501 26.69 19.96 -9.89
C ASN A 501 28.05 19.96 -9.18
N GLN A 502 28.52 18.81 -8.67
CA GLN A 502 29.81 18.65 -7.99
C GLN A 502 30.97 18.38 -8.95
N LEU A 503 30.71 18.05 -10.22
CA LEU A 503 31.75 17.82 -11.21
C LEU A 503 32.50 19.13 -11.53
N GLU A 504 33.82 19.02 -11.69
CA GLU A 504 34.68 20.10 -12.17
C GLU A 504 34.26 20.54 -13.58
N ARG A 505 34.60 21.79 -13.94
CA ARG A 505 34.19 22.41 -15.21
C ARG A 505 34.63 21.56 -16.40
N GLU A 506 35.91 21.19 -16.41
CA GLU A 506 36.55 20.42 -17.47
C GLU A 506 35.97 19.00 -17.55
N ALA A 507 35.66 18.39 -16.40
CA ALA A 507 35.03 17.07 -16.34
C ALA A 507 33.61 17.10 -16.95
N LYS A 508 32.82 18.15 -16.70
CA LYS A 508 31.51 18.35 -17.33
C LYS A 508 31.64 18.50 -18.85
N GLU A 509 32.56 19.35 -19.29
CA GLU A 509 32.79 19.61 -20.72
C GLU A 509 33.18 18.33 -21.47
N LEU A 510 34.08 17.52 -20.88
CA LEU A 510 34.49 16.23 -21.45
C LEU A 510 33.38 15.17 -21.38
N ALA A 511 32.65 15.06 -20.27
CA ALA A 511 31.66 14.00 -20.06
C ALA A 511 30.39 14.20 -20.91
N PHE A 512 29.92 15.44 -21.03
CA PHE A 512 28.66 15.76 -21.72
C PHE A 512 28.89 16.37 -23.11
N ASN A 513 30.14 16.64 -23.50
CA ASN A 513 30.50 17.26 -24.78
C ASN A 513 29.72 18.57 -25.03
N MET A 514 29.60 19.40 -23.99
CA MET A 514 28.83 20.64 -23.94
C MET A 514 29.54 21.66 -23.02
N PRO A 515 29.47 22.97 -23.28
CA PRO A 515 30.04 23.97 -22.38
C PRO A 515 29.53 23.82 -20.94
N ALA A 516 30.42 23.88 -19.95
CA ALA A 516 30.04 23.70 -18.54
C ALA A 516 29.00 24.73 -18.07
N ASP A 517 29.04 25.95 -18.58
CA ASP A 517 28.09 27.00 -18.22
C ASP A 517 26.66 26.66 -18.69
N GLU A 518 26.51 25.98 -19.84
CA GLU A 518 25.20 25.48 -20.32
C GLU A 518 24.70 24.30 -19.47
N ILE A 519 25.59 23.40 -19.06
CA ILE A 519 25.28 22.28 -18.17
C ILE A 519 24.86 22.80 -16.79
N ASP A 520 25.60 23.76 -16.23
CA ASP A 520 25.26 24.42 -14.97
C ASP A 520 23.92 25.15 -15.09
N GLN A 521 23.60 25.76 -16.23
CA GLN A 521 22.29 26.35 -16.46
C GLN A 521 21.18 25.29 -16.39
N LEU A 522 21.38 24.13 -17.00
CA LEU A 522 20.41 23.02 -17.01
C LEU A 522 20.21 22.43 -15.60
N PHE A 523 21.29 22.18 -14.85
CA PHE A 523 21.24 21.46 -13.57
C PHE A 523 21.16 22.34 -12.31
N ARG A 524 21.50 23.63 -12.39
CA ARG A 524 21.37 24.57 -11.25
C ARG A 524 20.20 25.54 -11.35
N THR A 525 19.84 25.96 -12.57
CA THR A 525 18.87 27.05 -12.77
C THR A 525 17.44 26.53 -12.88
N ASN A 526 17.26 25.29 -13.33
CA ASN A 526 15.95 24.67 -13.49
C ASN A 526 16.05 23.17 -13.17
N PRO A 527 16.00 22.76 -11.90
CA PRO A 527 15.01 23.24 -10.92
C PRO A 527 15.62 23.94 -9.68
N THR A 528 14.89 24.89 -9.08
CA THR A 528 15.32 25.64 -7.87
C THR A 528 15.18 24.84 -6.57
N GLU A 529 14.47 23.73 -6.61
CA GLU A 529 14.21 22.85 -5.46
C GLU A 529 15.24 21.71 -5.42
N SER A 530 15.34 21.05 -4.27
CA SER A 530 16.10 19.79 -4.12
C SER A 530 15.20 18.70 -3.59
N TYR A 531 15.58 17.44 -3.86
CA TYR A 531 14.97 16.22 -3.31
C TYR A 531 13.58 15.90 -3.84
N PHE A 532 12.60 16.79 -3.67
CA PHE A 532 11.23 16.61 -4.13
C PHE A 532 10.79 17.76 -5.04
N MET A 533 10.04 17.44 -6.09
CA MET A 533 9.62 18.40 -7.12
C MET A 533 8.23 18.15 -7.64
N PRO A 534 7.51 19.18 -8.09
CA PRO A 534 6.26 19.01 -8.80
C PRO A 534 6.53 18.43 -10.19
N ILE A 535 5.63 17.56 -10.66
CA ILE A 535 5.70 16.98 -12.00
C ILE A 535 5.18 17.98 -13.04
N ASP A 536 4.18 18.79 -12.69
CA ASP A 536 3.58 19.80 -13.55
C ASP A 536 3.85 21.22 -13.05
N LYS A 537 4.81 21.92 -13.68
CA LYS A 537 5.11 23.35 -13.39
C LYS A 537 3.93 24.31 -13.59
N GLN A 538 2.89 23.94 -14.36
CA GLN A 538 1.74 24.81 -14.65
C GLN A 538 0.74 24.97 -13.48
N SER A 539 0.84 24.15 -12.44
CA SER A 539 -0.09 24.20 -11.30
C SER A 539 0.26 25.31 -10.29
N ASP A 540 1.53 25.71 -10.19
CA ASP A 540 1.98 26.76 -9.27
C ASP A 540 1.65 28.17 -9.78
N GLU A 541 1.76 28.44 -11.09
CA GLU A 541 1.35 29.74 -11.65
C GLU A 541 -0.17 29.97 -11.52
N ARG A 542 -0.98 28.91 -11.64
CA ARG A 542 -2.43 29.00 -11.42
C ARG A 542 -2.81 29.16 -9.96
N ARG A 543 -2.04 28.62 -9.02
CA ARG A 543 -2.27 28.80 -7.57
C ARG A 543 -1.86 30.20 -7.10
N GLN A 544 -0.69 30.69 -7.50
CA GLN A 544 -0.28 32.07 -7.21
C GLN A 544 -1.22 33.10 -7.84
N GLY A 545 -1.71 32.87 -9.07
CA GLY A 545 -2.70 33.74 -9.69
C GLY A 545 -4.05 33.74 -8.96
N ARG A 546 -4.48 32.60 -8.39
CA ARG A 546 -5.75 32.50 -7.64
C ARG A 546 -5.65 33.11 -6.25
N ASP A 547 -4.52 32.94 -5.57
CA ASP A 547 -4.29 33.54 -4.25
C ASP A 547 -4.10 35.05 -4.34
N GLN A 548 -3.43 35.57 -5.38
CA GLN A 548 -3.37 37.02 -5.64
C GLN A 548 -4.76 37.61 -5.95
N LEU A 549 -5.58 36.92 -6.74
CA LEU A 549 -6.97 37.31 -7.02
C LEU A 549 -7.83 37.32 -5.75
N LEU A 550 -7.64 36.37 -4.83
CA LEU A 550 -8.38 36.30 -3.57
C LEU A 550 -7.95 37.41 -2.59
N THR A 551 -6.67 37.76 -2.51
CA THR A 551 -6.22 38.92 -1.71
C THR A 551 -6.74 40.25 -2.26
N SER A 552 -6.77 40.44 -3.59
CA SER A 552 -7.33 41.68 -4.17
C SER A 552 -8.86 41.80 -4.01
N ILE A 553 -9.61 40.69 -3.98
CA ILE A 553 -11.06 40.73 -3.74
C ILE A 553 -11.38 41.05 -2.27
N LEU A 554 -10.56 40.56 -1.33
CA LEU A 554 -10.73 40.84 0.10
C LEU A 554 -10.35 42.29 0.46
N ASP A 555 -9.37 42.89 -0.23
CA ASP A 555 -9.03 44.31 -0.06
C ASP A 555 -10.10 45.25 -0.65
N PHE A 556 -10.79 44.84 -1.72
CA PHE A 556 -11.91 45.61 -2.30
C PHE A 556 -13.18 45.57 -1.44
N ALA A 557 -13.39 44.49 -0.68
CA ALA A 557 -14.52 44.36 0.23
C ALA A 557 -14.35 45.13 1.56
N ALA A 558 -13.16 45.69 1.83
CA ALA A 558 -12.88 46.50 3.01
C ALA A 558 -13.07 48.02 2.80
N ILE A 559 -13.46 48.44 1.59
CA ILE A 559 -13.62 49.87 1.20
C ILE A 559 -15.10 50.26 0.96
N PHE A 560 -16.06 49.39 1.30
CA PHE A 560 -17.50 49.71 1.24
C PHE A 560 -18.23 49.45 2.55
#